data_AF-A0A7T1IDA8-F1
#
_entry.id   AF-A0A7T1IDA8-F1
#
_cell.length_a   1.000
_cell.length_b   1.000
_cell.length_c   1.000
_cell.angle_alpha   90.00
_cell.angle_beta   90.00
_cell.angle_gamma   90.00
#
_symmetry.space_group_name_H-M   'P 1'
#
loop_
_entity.id
_entity.type
_entity.pdbx_description
1 polymer ?
#
loop_
_entity_poly.entity_id
_entity_poly.type
_entity_poly.pdbx_seq_one_letter_code
_entity_poly.pdbx_strand_id
1 'polypeptide(L)' 'MSAASPSRNSFPSNSGEGDHQLEKLEFALAVALTRGDLQRSQTLRDQIAALGGNLEEPGT' A
#
# COMPACT_ATOMS: atom_id res chain seq x y z
N MET A 1 27.06 27.62 -25.82
CA MET A 1 26.53 26.24 -25.71
C MET A 1 26.09 26.02 -24.26
N SER A 2 24.97 25.33 -24.10
CA SER A 2 23.96 25.43 -23.03
C SER A 2 24.38 25.14 -21.58
N ALA A 3 23.62 25.75 -20.68
CA ALA A 3 23.72 25.70 -19.22
C ALA A 3 23.27 24.37 -18.60
N ALA A 4 23.87 24.09 -17.43
CA ALA A 4 23.45 23.27 -16.30
C ALA A 4 22.27 22.29 -16.48
N SER A 5 22.56 21.00 -16.32
CA SER A 5 21.58 20.00 -15.87
C SER A 5 21.88 19.66 -14.41
N PRO A 6 21.02 19.99 -13.43
CA PRO A 6 21.15 19.44 -12.09
C PRO A 6 20.74 17.96 -12.14
N SER A 7 21.68 17.09 -11.78
CA SER A 7 21.45 15.67 -11.53
C SER A 7 20.22 15.51 -10.65
N ARG A 8 19.20 14.87 -11.23
CA ARG A 8 17.91 14.60 -10.60
C ARG A 8 18.20 13.85 -9.30
N ASN A 9 17.89 14.53 -8.20
CA ASN A 9 18.03 14.04 -6.84
C ASN A 9 17.52 12.60 -6.78
N SER A 10 18.43 11.65 -6.56
CA SER A 10 18.09 10.26 -6.26
C SER A 10 17.52 10.27 -4.86
N PHE A 11 16.24 10.60 -4.75
CA PHE A 11 15.49 10.41 -3.51
C PHE A 11 15.60 8.93 -3.13
N PRO A 12 15.88 8.61 -1.85
CA PRO A 12 16.10 7.24 -1.44
C PRO A 12 14.90 6.39 -1.82
N SER A 13 15.21 5.29 -2.49
CA SER A 13 14.33 4.24 -2.96
C SER A 13 13.26 3.92 -1.91
N ASN A 14 12.00 4.15 -2.29
CA ASN A 14 10.80 3.97 -1.49
C ASN A 14 10.45 2.50 -1.19
N SER A 15 11.45 1.63 -1.07
CA SER A 15 11.29 0.18 -0.95
C SER A 15 10.63 -0.27 0.36
N GLY A 16 10.34 0.64 1.28
CA GLY A 16 9.62 0.38 2.54
C GLY A 16 8.20 0.95 2.60
N GLU A 17 7.73 1.70 1.61
CA GLU A 17 6.39 2.31 1.68
C GLU A 17 5.27 1.28 1.47
N GLY A 18 5.51 0.22 0.69
CA GLY A 18 4.53 -0.85 0.51
C GLY A 18 4.23 -1.61 1.81
N ASP A 19 5.27 -1.87 2.61
CA ASP A 19 5.17 -2.50 3.92
C ASP A 19 4.46 -1.58 4.93
N HIS A 20 4.90 -0.32 5.02
CA HIS A 20 4.23 0.69 5.86
C HIS A 20 2.78 0.97 5.45
N GLN A 21 2.45 0.84 4.16
CA GLN A 21 1.09 1.03 3.67
C GLN A 21 0.20 -0.16 4.03
N LEU A 22 0.72 -1.39 3.98
CA LEU A 22 0.02 -2.58 4.42
C LEU A 22 -0.32 -2.49 5.90
N GLU A 23 0.65 -2.16 6.76
CA GLU A 23 0.46 -1.99 8.20
C GLU A 23 -0.64 -0.96 8.52
N LYS A 24 -0.67 0.17 7.79
CA LYS A 24 -1.71 1.21 7.96
C LYS A 24 -3.11 0.68 7.62
N LEU A 25 -3.23 -0.14 6.59
CA LEU A 25 -4.51 -0.72 6.20
C LEU A 25 -4.98 -1.78 7.20
N GLU A 26 -4.07 -2.60 7.72
CA GLU A 26 -4.36 -3.58 8.79
C GLU A 26 -4.83 -2.87 10.07
N PHE A 27 -4.16 -1.79 10.45
CA PHE A 27 -4.60 -0.97 11.59
C PHE A 27 -5.98 -0.35 11.35
N ALA A 28 -6.22 0.22 10.18
CA ALA A 28 -7.52 0.76 9.81
C ALA A 28 -8.62 -0.32 9.80
N LEU A 29 -8.29 -1.55 9.39
CA LEU A 29 -9.21 -2.69 9.38
C LEU A 29 -9.60 -3.07 10.81
N ALA A 30 -8.62 -3.18 11.71
CA ALA A 30 -8.89 -3.43 13.12
C ALA A 30 -9.85 -2.37 13.70
N VAL A 31 -9.62 -1.09 13.41
CA VAL A 31 -10.50 0.01 13.84
C VAL A 31 -11.90 -0.09 13.22
N ALA A 32 -12.03 -0.47 11.95
CA ALA A 32 -13.34 -0.65 11.32
C ALA A 32 -14.12 -1.82 11.96
N LEU A 33 -13.43 -2.92 12.27
CA LEU A 33 -14.01 -4.09 12.94
C LEU A 33 -14.47 -3.76 14.36
N THR A 34 -13.68 -3.01 15.15
CA THR A 34 -14.09 -2.60 16.50
C THR A 34 -15.29 -1.66 16.51
N ARG A 35 -15.50 -0.90 15.42
CA ARG A 35 -16.64 0.00 15.24
C ARG A 35 -17.86 -0.69 14.63
N GLY A 36 -17.74 -1.95 14.19
CA GLY A 36 -18.80 -2.68 13.49
C GLY A 36 -19.08 -2.16 12.07
N ASP A 37 -18.14 -1.42 11.46
CA ASP A 37 -18.29 -0.86 10.12
C ASP A 37 -17.94 -1.90 9.05
N LEU A 38 -18.91 -2.77 8.76
CA LEU A 38 -18.75 -3.89 7.83
C LEU A 38 -18.37 -3.45 6.41
N GLN A 39 -18.90 -2.33 5.93
CA GLN A 39 -18.61 -1.81 4.58
C GLN A 39 -17.15 -1.37 4.48
N ARG A 40 -16.67 -0.64 5.49
CA ARG A 40 -15.27 -0.20 5.54
C ARG A 40 -14.32 -1.37 5.76
N SER A 41 -14.68 -2.33 6.62
CA SER A 41 -13.90 -3.54 6.82
C SER A 41 -13.74 -4.36 5.54
N GLN A 42 -14.80 -4.49 4.74
CA GLN A 42 -14.73 -5.18 3.45
C GLN A 42 -13.79 -4.45 2.49
N THR A 43 -14.00 -3.15 2.29
CA THR A 43 -13.17 -2.31 1.42
C THR A 43 -11.67 -2.33 1.80
N LEU A 44 -11.36 -2.40 3.10
CA LEU A 44 -9.98 -2.50 3.58
C LEU A 44 -9.38 -3.88 3.34
N ARG A 45 -10.16 -4.96 3.48
CA ARG A 45 -9.72 -6.32 3.14
C ARG A 45 -9.37 -6.45 1.66
N ASP A 46 -10.18 -5.87 0.77
CA ASP A 46 -9.90 -5.87 -0.67
C ASP A 46 -8.61 -5.11 -1.01
N GLN A 47 -8.35 -3.99 -0.33
CA GLN A 47 -7.09 -3.23 -0.51
C GLN A 47 -5.86 -3.99 0.03
N ILE A 48 -5.99 -4.62 1.20
CA ILE A 48 -4.94 -5.46 1.79
C ILE A 48 -4.66 -6.64 0.85
N ALA A 49 -5.69 -7.28 0.31
CA ALA A 49 -5.54 -8.38 -0.66
C ALA A 49 -4.92 -7.89 -1.97
N ALA A 50 -5.24 -6.70 -2.47
CA ALA A 50 -4.60 -6.15 -3.67
C ALA A 50 -3.11 -5.81 -3.46
N LEU A 51 -2.73 -5.42 -2.23
CA LEU A 51 -1.34 -5.06 -1.88
C LEU A 51 -0.50 -6.27 -1.47
N GLY A 52 -1.06 -7.21 -0.71
CA GLY A 52 -0.40 -8.44 -0.26
C GLY A 52 -0.54 -9.62 -1.23
N GLY A 53 -1.57 -9.61 -2.08
CA GLY A 53 -1.98 -10.70 -2.98
C GLY A 53 -1.53 -10.56 -4.42
N ASN A 54 -0.39 -9.91 -4.68
CA ASN A 54 0.37 -10.20 -5.91
C ASN A 54 1.09 -11.58 -5.85
N LEU A 55 0.81 -12.41 -4.83
CA LEU A 55 1.60 -13.61 -4.54
C LEU A 55 0.97 -14.96 -4.95
N GLU A 56 -0.35 -15.15 -5.08
CA GLU A 56 -0.94 -16.45 -5.47
C GLU A 56 -2.33 -16.22 -6.07
N GLU A 57 -2.80 -16.74 -7.21
CA GLU A 57 -2.33 -17.54 -8.33
C GLU A 57 -3.48 -17.40 -9.38
N PRO A 58 -3.27 -17.12 -10.67
CA PRO A 58 -4.37 -17.11 -11.63
C PRO A 58 -4.89 -18.54 -11.74
N GLY A 59 -6.04 -18.80 -11.12
CA GLY A 59 -6.69 -20.12 -11.11
C GLY A 59 -6.87 -20.67 -12.53
N THR A 60 -6.38 -21.90 -12.70
CA THR A 60 -6.64 -22.79 -13.85
C THR A 60 -7.94 -23.57 -13.63
#